data_AF-A0A075H761-F1
#
_entry.id   AF-A0A075H761-F1
#
_cell.length_a   1.000
_cell.length_b   1.000
_cell.length_c   1.000
_cell.angle_alpha   90.00
_cell.angle_beta   90.00
_cell.angle_gamma   90.00
#
_symmetry.space_group_name_H-M   'P 1'
#
loop_
_entity.id
_entity.type
_entity.pdbx_description
1 polymer ?
#
loop_
_entity_poly.entity_id
_entity_poly.type
_entity_poly.pdbx_seq_one_letter_code
_entity_poly.pdbx_strand_id
1 'polypeptide(L)'
;MDERIQKIMEEKIHESLGRRDEITSLIRSLGQAKNPNVFGQGIIIGRLYNSFYYQSRRILKRNPTEQEFSEFIQLLKEHENEFLEISFS
;
A
#
# COMPACT_ATOMS: atom_id res chain seq x y z
N MET A 1 -15.93 -2.52 -3.51
CA MET A 1 -15.63 -1.54 -2.46
C MET A 1 -16.34 -0.26 -2.86
N ASP A 2 -16.65 0.69 -1.97
CA ASP A 2 -17.23 1.97 -2.42
C ASP A 2 -16.33 2.61 -3.50
N GLU A 3 -16.92 2.99 -4.64
CA GLU A 3 -16.18 3.45 -5.82
C GLU A 3 -15.27 4.65 -5.54
N ARG A 4 -15.67 5.54 -4.60
CA ARG A 4 -14.87 6.70 -4.22
C ARG A 4 -13.62 6.26 -3.46
N ILE A 5 -13.75 5.23 -2.61
CA ILE A 5 -12.60 4.66 -1.90
C ILE A 5 -11.70 3.93 -2.88
N GLN A 6 -12.28 3.15 -3.81
CA GLN A 6 -11.50 2.44 -4.83
C GLN A 6 -10.62 3.41 -5.63
N LYS A 7 -11.20 4.49 -6.14
CA LYS A 7 -10.45 5.53 -6.86
C LYS A 7 -9.33 6.14 -6.03
N ILE A 8 -9.58 6.43 -4.74
CA ILE A 8 -8.52 6.95 -3.86
C ILE A 8 -7.42 5.91 -3.64
N MET A 9 -7.77 4.62 -3.56
CA MET A 9 -6.78 3.56 -3.37
C MET A 9 -5.88 3.38 -4.61
N GLU A 10 -6.43 3.48 -5.81
CA GLU A 10 -5.66 3.54 -7.07
C GLU A 10 -4.61 4.66 -7.04
N GLU A 11 -5.04 5.88 -6.69
CA GLU A 11 -4.14 7.03 -6.55
C GLU A 11 -3.05 6.77 -5.49
N LYS A 12 -3.42 6.15 -4.37
CA LYS A 12 -2.48 5.82 -3.28
C LYS A 12 -1.48 4.73 -3.65
N ILE A 13 -1.84 3.79 -4.53
CA ILE A 13 -0.92 2.79 -5.07
C ILE A 13 0.19 3.49 -5.85
N HIS A 14 -0.16 4.30 -6.85
CA HIS A 14 0.83 5.03 -7.65
C HIS A 14 1.66 6.02 -6.82
N GLU A 15 1.05 6.72 -5.86
CA GLU A 15 1.80 7.57 -4.92
C GLU A 15 2.81 6.78 -4.09
N SER A 16 2.47 5.56 -3.67
CA SER A 16 3.34 4.73 -2.84
C SER A 16 4.50 4.16 -3.66
N LEU A 17 4.25 3.77 -4.92
CA LEU A 17 5.29 3.35 -5.86
C LEU A 17 6.27 4.50 -6.18
N GLY A 18 5.75 5.73 -6.31
CA GLY A 18 6.56 6.95 -6.55
C GLY A 18 7.45 7.39 -5.39
N ARG A 19 7.28 6.85 -4.18
CA ARG A 19 8.08 7.18 -2.99
C ARG A 19 9.30 6.28 -2.78
N ARG A 20 9.76 5.62 -3.84
CA ARG A 20 10.88 4.67 -3.80
C ARG A 20 12.11 5.21 -3.08
N ASP A 21 12.50 6.46 -3.33
CA ASP A 21 13.72 7.05 -2.76
C ASP A 21 13.61 7.29 -1.25
N GLU A 22 12.44 7.75 -0.78
CA GLU A 22 12.14 7.91 0.65
C GLU A 22 12.22 6.53 1.36
N ILE A 23 11.60 5.51 0.77
CA ILE A 23 11.58 4.15 1.31
C ILE A 23 12.99 3.54 1.31
N THR A 24 13.74 3.74 0.24
CA THR A 24 15.15 3.30 0.14
C THR A 24 16.01 3.97 1.21
N SER A 25 15.80 5.27 1.46
CA SER A 25 16.50 6.01 2.51
C SER A 25 16.15 5.48 3.91
N LEU A 26 14.88 5.16 4.17
CA LEU A 26 14.46 4.49 5.40
C LEU A 26 15.13 3.13 5.58
N ILE A 27 15.12 2.30 4.53
CA ILE A 27 15.76 0.98 4.54
C ILE A 27 17.25 1.10 4.85
N ARG A 28 17.97 2.03 4.20
CA ARG A 28 19.41 2.23 4.42
C ARG A 28 19.70 2.80 5.81
N SER A 29 18.87 3.72 6.30
CA SER A 29 19.08 4.39 7.60
C SER A 29 18.76 3.48 8.78
N LEU A 30 17.76 2.62 8.63
CA LEU A 30 17.33 1.67 9.66
C LEU A 30 17.97 0.29 9.47
N GLY A 31 18.76 0.09 8.40
CA GLY A 31 19.08 -1.23 7.91
C GLY A 31 20.56 -1.59 7.94
N GLN A 32 20.81 -2.67 8.67
CA GLN A 32 21.27 -3.89 7.99
C GLN A 32 20.08 -4.85 7.80
N ALA A 33 19.03 -4.42 7.07
CA ALA A 33 17.90 -5.29 6.80
C ALA A 33 18.37 -6.48 5.94
N LYS A 34 18.21 -7.72 6.42
CA LYS A 34 18.62 -8.94 5.70
C LYS A 34 17.98 -9.07 4.32
N ASN A 35 16.79 -8.47 4.12
CA ASN A 35 16.10 -8.41 2.84
C ASN A 35 15.45 -7.02 2.64
N PRO A 36 16.16 -6.08 2.00
CA PRO A 36 15.67 -4.73 1.71
C PRO A 36 14.33 -4.70 0.95
N ASN A 37 14.16 -5.61 -0.02
CA ASN A 37 12.97 -5.64 -0.86
C ASN A 37 11.71 -6.01 -0.06
N VAL A 38 11.80 -7.05 0.76
CA VAL A 38 10.69 -7.47 1.64
C VAL A 38 10.34 -6.36 2.63
N PHE A 39 11.34 -5.65 3.16
CA PHE A 39 11.10 -4.52 4.06
C PHE A 39 10.38 -3.36 3.35
N GLY A 40 10.83 -2.99 2.15
CA GLY A 40 10.20 -1.95 1.34
C GLY A 40 8.78 -2.30 0.92
N GLN A 41 8.53 -3.54 0.49
CA GLN A 41 7.19 -4.05 0.21
C GLN A 41 6.28 -3.99 1.44
N GLY A 42 6.79 -4.38 2.62
CA GLY A 42 6.07 -4.25 3.88
C GLY A 42 5.66 -2.81 4.20
N ILE A 43 6.54 -1.83 3.94
CA ILE A 43 6.22 -0.41 4.09
C ILE A 43 5.08 0.01 3.15
N ILE A 44 5.16 -0.36 1.86
CA ILE A 44 4.14 -0.02 0.87
C ILE A 44 2.78 -0.59 1.29
N ILE A 45 2.71 -1.90 1.56
CA ILE A 45 1.47 -2.58 1.95
C ILE A 45 0.90 -1.98 3.25
N GLY A 46 1.75 -1.69 4.25
CA GLY A 46 1.32 -1.04 5.48
C GLY A 46 0.69 0.33 5.27
N ARG A 47 1.25 1.15 4.36
CA ARG A 47 0.70 2.47 4.01
C ARG A 47 -0.65 2.35 3.31
N LEU A 48 -0.80 1.39 2.40
CA LEU A 48 -2.06 1.15 1.69
C LEU A 48 -3.14 0.62 2.62
N TYR A 49 -2.81 -0.33 3.50
CA TYR A 49 -3.72 -0.85 4.53
C TYR A 49 -4.25 0.29 5.43
N ASN A 50 -3.36 1.15 5.92
CA ASN A 50 -3.76 2.29 6.74
C ASN A 50 -4.65 3.27 5.97
N SER A 51 -4.31 3.54 4.71
CA SER A 51 -5.10 4.42 3.84
C SER A 51 -6.51 3.87 3.61
N PHE A 52 -6.66 2.59 3.30
CA PHE A 52 -7.95 1.94 3.08
C PHE A 52 -8.88 2.09 4.30
N TYR A 53 -8.39 1.75 5.50
CA TYR A 53 -9.18 1.89 6.73
C TYR A 53 -9.51 3.35 7.07
N TYR A 54 -8.56 4.26 6.85
CA TYR A 54 -8.78 5.69 7.07
C TYR A 54 -9.86 6.25 6.13
N GLN A 55 -9.79 5.95 4.82
CA GLN A 55 -10.76 6.43 3.84
C GLN A 55 -12.14 5.84 4.07
N SER A 56 -12.20 4.55 4.44
CA SER A 56 -13.45 3.88 4.83
C SER A 56 -14.13 4.62 5.98
N ARG A 57 -13.41 4.92 7.06
CA ARG A 57 -13.96 5.69 8.19
C ARG A 57 -14.33 7.11 7.81
N ARG A 58 -13.51 7.78 6.99
CA ARG A 58 -13.73 9.17 6.58
C ARG A 58 -14.99 9.34 5.72
N ILE A 59 -15.17 8.48 4.73
CA ILE A 59 -16.20 8.58 3.69
C ILE A 59 -17.49 7.88 4.12
N LEU A 60 -17.39 6.66 4.66
CA LEU A 60 -18.55 5.82 5.01
C LEU A 60 -18.95 5.94 6.48
N LYS A 61 -18.16 6.63 7.31
CA LYS A 61 -18.40 6.79 8.76
C LYS A 61 -18.43 5.47 9.54
N ARG A 62 -17.81 4.43 9.00
CA ARG A 62 -17.66 3.10 9.62
C ARG A 62 -16.35 2.43 9.19
N ASN A 63 -15.99 1.34 9.85
CA ASN A 63 -14.93 0.46 9.36
C ASN A 63 -15.38 -0.29 8.08
N PRO A 64 -14.42 -0.74 7.25
CA PRO A 64 -14.74 -1.57 6.10
C PRO A 64 -15.36 -2.90 6.54
N THR A 65 -16.25 -3.45 5.72
CA THR A 65 -16.78 -4.81 5.89
C THR A 65 -15.76 -5.85 5.41
N GLU A 66 -16.00 -7.13 5.72
CA GLU A 66 -15.19 -8.24 5.20
C GLU A 66 -15.20 -8.31 3.68
N GLN A 67 -16.35 -8.03 3.05
CA GLN A 67 -16.46 -7.94 1.60
C GLN A 67 -15.59 -6.80 1.04
N GLU A 68 -15.68 -5.60 1.62
CA GLU A 68 -14.87 -4.46 1.20
C GLU A 68 -13.36 -4.71 1.38
N PHE A 69 -12.99 -5.42 2.44
CA PHE A 69 -11.60 -5.82 2.65
C PHE A 69 -11.12 -6.86 1.63
N SER A 70 -12.00 -7.80 1.24
CA SER A 70 -11.68 -8.78 0.18
C SER A 70 -11.48 -8.10 -1.17
N GLU A 71 -12.29 -7.10 -1.49
CA GLU A 71 -12.16 -6.28 -2.70
C GLU A 71 -10.88 -5.43 -2.66
N PHE A 72 -10.49 -4.92 -1.49
CA PHE A 72 -9.18 -4.27 -1.32
C PHE A 72 -8.01 -5.24 -1.57
N ILE A 73 -8.08 -6.49 -1.08
CA ILE A 73 -7.05 -7.51 -1.39
C ILE A 73 -6.99 -7.78 -2.89
N GLN A 74 -8.15 -7.87 -3.55
CA GLN A 74 -8.21 -8.11 -4.99
C GLN A 74 -7.55 -6.97 -5.77
N LEU A 75 -7.82 -5.71 -5.39
CA LEU A 75 -7.13 -4.56 -5.94
C LEU A 75 -5.61 -4.67 -5.76
N LEU A 76 -5.11 -5.00 -4.57
CA LEU A 76 -3.66 -5.16 -4.36
C LEU A 76 -3.04 -6.25 -5.24
N LYS A 77 -3.76 -7.34 -5.51
CA LYS A 77 -3.28 -8.43 -6.39
C LYS A 77 -3.20 -8.00 -7.85
N GLU A 78 -4.10 -7.14 -8.30
CA GLU A 78 -4.08 -6.59 -9.67
C GLU A 78 -2.81 -5.77 -9.92
N HIS A 79 -2.25 -5.15 -8.88
CA HIS A 79 -1.00 -4.40 -8.92
C HIS A 79 0.22 -5.18 -8.38
N GLU A 80 0.11 -6.49 -8.15
CA GLU A 80 1.19 -7.28 -7.53
C GLU A 80 2.51 -7.17 -8.30
N ASN A 81 2.46 -7.22 -9.63
CA ASN A 81 3.64 -7.11 -10.48
C ASN A 81 4.35 -5.75 -10.31
N GLU A 82 3.62 -4.65 -10.16
CA GLU A 82 4.21 -3.33 -9.93
C GLU A 82 4.95 -3.26 -8.58
N PHE A 83 4.45 -3.96 -7.55
CA PHE A 83 5.13 -4.05 -6.26
C PHE A 83 6.39 -4.94 -6.33
N LEU A 84 6.38 -5.98 -7.18
CA LEU A 84 7.51 -6.89 -7.37
C LEU A 84 8.64 -6.29 -8.21
N GLU A 85 8.30 -5.42 -9.17
CA GLU A 85 9.28 -4.73 -10.02
C GLU A 85 10.11 -3.69 -9.24
N ILE A 86 9.64 -3.22 -8.08
CA ILE A 86 10.42 -2.29 -7.27
C ILE A 86 11.55 -3.00 -6.55
N SER A 87 12.78 -2.59 -6.87
CA SER A 87 14.00 -2.99 -6.17
C SER A 87 14.49 -1.86 -5.25
N PHE A 88 14.74 -2.21 -3.98
CA PHE A 88 15.23 -1.32 -2.92
C PHE A 88 16.72 -1.60 -2.59
N SER A 89 17.50 -1.87 -3.63
CA SER A 89 18.95 -2.12 -3.55
C SER A 89 19.79 -0.86 -3.26
#